data_AF-A0AAN6XPD9-F1
#
_entry.id   AF-A0AAN6XPD9-F1
#
_cell.length_a   1.000
_cell.length_b   1.000
_cell.length_c   1.000
_cell.angle_alpha   90.00
_cell.angle_beta   90.00
_cell.angle_gamma   90.00
#
_symmetry.space_group_name_H-M   'P 1'
#
loop_
_entity.id
_entity.type
_entity.pdbx_description
1 polymer ?
#
loop_
_entity_poly.entity_id
_entity_poly.type
_entity_poly.pdbx_seq_one_letter_code
_entity_poly.pdbx_strand_id
1 'polypeptide(L)' 'MTTLKDKNGEPIHEGDHVFARSRGGRHEGDVEKIVTTEKEAQKEGVKHPPKVLFTDQHGHHVQHNPEALQHGEYKKA' A
#
# COMPACT_ATOMS: atom_id res chain seq x y z
N MET A 1 15.41 7.29 -11.21
CA MET A 1 14.11 7.26 -10.51
C MET A 1 14.01 5.90 -9.85
N THR A 2 13.85 5.85 -8.52
CA THR A 2 13.76 4.59 -7.78
C THR A 2 12.37 4.03 -7.94
N THR A 3 12.24 2.86 -8.56
CA THR A 3 10.95 2.17 -8.69
C THR A 3 10.46 1.71 -7.32
N LEU A 4 9.25 2.11 -6.95
CA LEU A 4 8.60 1.64 -5.73
C LEU A 4 8.18 0.18 -5.91
N LYS A 5 8.56 -0.69 -4.98
CA LYS A 5 8.31 -2.12 -5.10
C LYS A 5 7.63 -2.68 -3.86
N ASP A 6 6.83 -3.72 -4.07
CA ASP A 6 6.25 -4.52 -3.02
C ASP A 6 7.30 -5.43 -2.35
N LYS A 7 6.87 -6.23 -1.38
CA LYS A 7 7.73 -7.18 -0.67
C LYS A 7 8.41 -8.22 -1.58
N ASN A 8 7.82 -8.53 -2.73
CA ASN A 8 8.32 -9.51 -3.68
C ASN A 8 9.19 -8.87 -4.78
N GLY A 9 9.40 -7.55 -4.74
CA GLY A 9 10.17 -6.81 -5.73
C GLY A 9 9.37 -6.40 -6.97
N GLU A 10 8.05 -6.57 -6.95
CA GLU A 10 7.15 -6.17 -8.02
C GLU A 10 6.85 -4.67 -7.94
N PRO A 11 6.99 -3.89 -9.03
CA PRO A 11 6.67 -2.47 -9.04
C PRO A 11 5.19 -2.21 -8.68
N ILE A 12 4.93 -1.26 -7.78
CA ILE A 12 3.57 -0.85 -7.41
C ILE A 12 3.15 0.40 -8.18
N HIS A 13 1.94 0.40 -8.71
CA HIS A 13 1.28 1.52 -9.40
C HIS A 13 -0.13 1.77 -8.84
N GLU A 14 -0.69 2.94 -9.15
CA GLU A 14 -2.10 3.23 -8.87
C GLU A 14 -3.02 2.29 -9.67
N GLY A 15 -4.05 1.77 -9.00
CA GLY A 15 -4.96 0.75 -9.53
C GLY A 15 -4.53 -0.69 -9.30
N ASP A 16 -3.30 -0.95 -8.85
CA ASP A 16 -2.86 -2.30 -8.52
C ASP A 16 -3.60 -2.80 -7.26
N HIS A 17 -4.03 -4.06 -7.27
CA HIS A 17 -4.62 -4.68 -6.09
C HIS A 17 -3.51 -5.18 -5.16
N VAL A 18 -3.51 -4.73 -3.91
CA VAL A 18 -2.48 -5.06 -2.92
C VAL A 18 -3.07 -5.50 -1.59
N PHE A 19 -2.33 -6.31 -0.85
CA PHE A 19 -2.68 -6.65 0.53
C PHE A 19 -1.50 -6.59 1.50
N ALA A 20 -1.81 -6.30 2.76
CA ALA A 20 -0.95 -6.51 3.93
C ALA A 20 -1.58 -7.57 4.84
N ARG A 21 -0.78 -8.56 5.26
CA ARG A 21 -1.23 -9.57 6.23
C ARG A 21 -1.17 -9.03 7.65
N SER A 22 -2.22 -9.28 8.43
CA SER A 22 -2.24 -9.03 9.87
C SER A 22 -2.57 -10.31 10.64
N ARG A 23 -2.33 -10.33 11.96
CA ARG A 23 -2.67 -11.51 12.77
C ARG A 23 -4.20 -11.66 12.82
N GLY A 24 -4.71 -12.68 12.15
CA GLY A 24 -6.15 -12.98 12.09
C GLY A 24 -6.89 -12.32 10.93
N GLY A 25 -6.21 -11.63 10.01
CA GLY A 25 -6.86 -10.98 8.89
C GLY A 25 -5.89 -10.40 7.86
N ARG A 26 -6.40 -9.39 7.15
CA ARG A 26 -5.64 -8.61 6.15
C ARG A 26 -6.23 -7.21 6.02
N HIS A 27 -5.45 -6.32 5.42
CA HIS A 27 -5.97 -5.15 4.74
C HIS A 27 -5.68 -5.33 3.26
N GLU A 28 -6.70 -5.24 2.43
CA GLU A 28 -6.60 -5.47 1.00
C GLU A 28 -7.49 -4.49 0.24
N GLY A 29 -6.98 -3.94 -0.85
CA GLY A 29 -7.67 -2.98 -1.70
C GLY A 29 -6.83 -2.53 -2.88
N ASP A 30 -7.43 -1.70 -3.73
CA ASP A 30 -6.76 -1.12 -4.89
C ASP A 30 -5.97 0.13 -4.50
N VAL A 31 -4.75 0.27 -5.01
CA VAL A 31 -3.90 1.44 -4.74
C VAL A 31 -4.56 2.70 -5.28
N GLU A 32 -4.89 3.62 -4.39
CA GLU A 32 -5.48 4.91 -4.74
C GLU A 32 -4.40 5.96 -5.01
N LYS A 33 -3.29 5.90 -4.27
CA LYS A 33 -2.21 6.88 -4.38
C LYS A 33 -0.90 6.35 -3.83
N ILE A 34 0.20 6.77 -4.47
CA ILE A 34 1.56 6.56 -4.00
C ILE A 34 2.16 7.89 -3.56
N VAL A 35 2.54 7.98 -2.29
CA VAL A 35 3.18 9.14 -1.69
C VAL A 35 4.67 8.87 -1.59
N THR A 36 5.50 9.64 -2.31
CA THR A 36 6.96 9.42 -2.33
C THR A 36 7.75 10.59 -1.75
N THR A 37 7.13 11.76 -1.63
CA THR A 37 7.79 12.98 -1.16
C THR A 37 7.23 13.45 0.18
N GLU A 38 8.06 14.15 0.96
CA GLU A 38 7.62 14.78 2.22
C GLU A 38 6.50 15.81 2.01
N LYS A 39 6.54 16.54 0.90
CA LYS A 39 5.50 17.52 0.56
C LYS A 39 4.14 16.87 0.34
N GLU A 40 4.10 15.76 -0.38
CA GLU A 40 2.88 14.96 -0.57
C GLU A 40 2.44 14.33 0.74
N ALA A 41 3.37 13.78 1.53
CA ALA A 41 3.07 13.21 2.83
C ALA A 41 2.40 14.24 3.75
N GLN A 42 2.90 15.47 3.80
CA GLN A 42 2.28 16.56 4.55
C GLN A 42 0.87 16.90 4.04
N LYS A 43 0.66 16.92 2.71
CA LYS A 43 -0.66 17.19 2.11
C LYS A 43 -1.69 16.10 2.43
N GLU A 44 -1.27 14.85 2.41
CA GLU A 44 -2.13 13.68 2.67
C GLU A 44 -2.23 13.33 4.16
N GLY A 45 -1.53 14.04 5.05
CA GLY A 45 -1.52 13.75 6.50
C GLY A 45 -0.81 12.44 6.85
N VAL A 46 0.11 12.00 6.00
CA VAL A 46 0.86 10.76 6.10
C VAL A 46 2.25 11.03 6.67
N LYS A 47 2.85 10.07 7.37
CA LYS A 47 4.23 10.16 7.88
C LYS A 47 5.13 9.11 7.24
N HIS A 48 6.41 9.44 7.13
CA HIS A 48 7.48 8.54 6.66
C HIS A 48 7.23 7.98 5.26
N PRO A 49 7.30 8.82 4.21
CA PRO A 49 7.28 8.32 2.84
C PRO A 49 8.47 7.37 2.57
N PRO A 50 8.33 6.38 1.67
CA PRO A 50 7.18 6.19 0.80
C PRO A 50 6.01 5.47 1.47
N LYS A 51 4.79 5.84 1.05
CA LYS A 51 3.54 5.24 1.52
C LYS A 51 2.58 4.98 0.38
N VAL A 52 1.90 3.84 0.46
CA VAL A 52 0.81 3.44 -0.43
C VAL A 52 -0.50 3.64 0.32
N LEU A 53 -1.43 4.34 -0.32
CA LEU A 53 -2.76 4.63 0.19
C LEU A 53 -3.79 3.79 -0.56
N PHE A 54 -4.69 3.14 0.19
CA PHE A 54 -5.81 2.38 -0.35
C PHE A 54 -6.92 2.27 0.69
N THR A 55 -8.15 2.06 0.24
CA THR A 55 -9.28 1.68 1.11
C THR A 55 -9.36 0.16 1.21
N ASP A 56 -9.40 -0.37 2.43
CA ASP A 56 -9.46 -1.82 2.66
C ASP A 56 -10.87 -2.40 2.46
N GLN A 57 -10.97 -3.74 2.51
CA GLN A 57 -12.23 -4.47 2.37
C GLN A 57 -13.29 -4.18 3.47
N HIS A 58 -12.95 -3.40 4.49
CA HIS A 58 -13.86 -2.96 5.55
C HIS A 58 -14.18 -1.46 5.46
N GLY A 59 -13.68 -0.75 4.45
CA GLY A 59 -13.88 0.67 4.25
C GLY A 59 -12.93 1.55 5.07
N HIS A 60 -11.84 1.00 5.62
CA HIS A 60 -10.82 1.80 6.30
C HIS A 60 -9.80 2.36 5.33
N HIS A 61 -9.42 3.62 5.51
CA HIS A 61 -8.29 4.22 4.80
C HIS A 61 -6.96 3.73 5.39
N VAL A 62 -6.18 3.01 4.59
CA VAL A 62 -4.91 2.41 5.00
C VAL A 62 -3.73 3.17 4.40
N GLN A 63 -2.68 3.34 5.21
CA GLN A 63 -1.42 3.98 4.82
C GLN A 63 -0.24 3.05 5.09
N HIS A 64 0.17 2.27 4.10
CA HIS A 64 1.13 1.19 4.31
C HIS A 64 2.50 1.46 3.67
N ASN A 65 3.54 0.88 4.27
CA ASN A 65 4.85 0.84 3.63
C ASN A 65 4.79 -0.14 2.44
N PRO A 66 5.33 0.23 1.27
CA PRO A 66 5.34 -0.60 0.06
C PRO A 66 5.95 -1.98 0.29
N GLU A 67 7.09 -2.04 1.00
CA GLU A 67 7.86 -3.27 1.25
C GLU A 67 7.15 -4.31 2.13
N ALA A 68 6.00 -3.95 2.69
CA ALA A 68 5.16 -4.83 3.48
C ALA A 68 3.84 -5.20 2.78
N LEU A 69 3.63 -4.70 1.56
CA LEU A 69 2.53 -5.07 0.69
C LEU A 69 2.94 -6.22 -0.23
N GLN A 70 1.93 -6.89 -0.77
CA GLN A 70 2.05 -7.90 -1.81
C GLN A 70 0.96 -7.67 -2.84
N HIS A 71 1.26 -7.84 -4.12
CA HIS A 71 0.25 -7.79 -5.19
C HIS A 71 -0.72 -8.98 -5.17
N GLY A 72 -1.90 -8.72 -5.74
CA GLY A 72 -2.94 -9.71 -6.01
C GLY A 72 -3.88 -9.94 -4.82
N GLU A 73 -4.73 -10.95 -4.94
CA GLU A 73 -5.68 -11.31 -3.88
C GLU A 73 -5.01 -12.18 -2.80
N TYR A 74 -5.33 -11.89 -1.53
CA TYR A 74 -4.91 -12.72 -0.41
C TYR A 74 -5.55 -14.10 -0.46
N LYS A 75 -4.71 -15.11 -0.65
CA LYS A 75 -5.10 -16.52 -0.53
C LYS A 75 -4.70 -17.05 0.84
N LYS A 76 -5.69 -17.44 1.64
CA LYS A 76 -5.46 -18.21 2.88
C LYS A 76 -4.94 -19.59 2.47
N ALA A 77 -3.70 -19.89 2.84
CA ALA A 77 -3.13 -21.22 2.71
C ALA A 77 -3.88 -22.24 3.59
#